data_AF-W0IY69-F1
#
_entry.id   AF-W0IY69-F1
#
_cell.length_a   1.000
_cell.length_b   1.000
_cell.length_c   1.000
_cell.angle_alpha   90.00
_cell.angle_beta   90.00
_cell.angle_gamma   90.00
#
_symmetry.space_group_name_H-M   'P 1'
#
loop_
_entity.id
_entity.type
_entity.pdbx_description
1 polymer ?
#
loop_
_entity_poly.entity_id
_entity_poly.type
_entity_poly.pdbx_seq_one_letter_code
_entity_poly.pdbx_strand_id
1 'polypeptide(L)' 'MSVLEIKQNLSRLSARERREIQVYLHQLKRTTPAWKKATAQKIDAVKAGRFTTIETLESLHRRA' A
#
# COMPACT_ATOMS: atom_id res chain seq x y z
N MET A 1 12.06 -18.81 10.54
CA MET A 1 11.07 -17.99 11.24
C MET A 1 9.70 -18.21 10.63
N SER A 2 8.72 -18.62 11.44
CA SER A 2 7.33 -18.72 11.01
C SER A 2 6.64 -17.35 11.01
N VAL A 3 5.55 -17.22 10.26
CA VAL A 3 4.70 -16.00 10.28
C VAL A 3 4.18 -15.69 11.68
N LEU A 4 3.92 -16.75 12.47
CA LEU A 4 3.46 -16.63 13.85
C LEU A 4 4.53 -16.01 14.75
N GLU A 5 5.78 -16.46 14.65
CA GLU A 5 6.90 -15.89 15.40
C GLU A 5 7.11 -14.41 15.08
N ILE A 6 7.00 -14.03 13.81
CA ILE A 6 7.10 -12.63 13.38
C ILE A 6 5.97 -11.80 14.01
N LYS A 7 4.73 -12.30 13.99
CA LYS A 7 3.59 -11.61 14.63
C LYS A 7 3.78 -11.44 16.12
N GLN A 8 4.25 -12.47 16.81
CA GLN A 8 4.52 -12.42 18.25
C GLN A 8 5.61 -11.40 18.57
N ASN A 9 6.70 -11.37 17.78
CA ASN A 9 7.76 -10.39 17.96
C ASN A 9 7.26 -8.95 17.73
N LEU A 10 6.46 -8.71 16.68
CA LEU A 10 5.86 -7.40 16.44
C LEU A 10 4.92 -6.96 17.57
N SER A 11 4.22 -7.89 18.21
CA SER A 11 3.30 -7.60 19.32
C SER A 11 4.00 -7.12 20.60
N ARG A 12 5.31 -7.37 20.74
CA ARG A 12 6.12 -6.93 21.88
C ARG A 12 6.74 -5.55 21.68
N LEU A 13 6.71 -5.03 20.46
CA LEU A 13 7.24 -3.72 20.13
C LEU A 13 6.29 -2.60 20.57
N SER A 14 6.88 -1.43 20.86
CA SER A 14 6.16 -0.19 21.10
C SER A 14 5.42 0.29 19.84
N ALA A 15 4.44 1.19 20.02
CA ALA A 15 3.70 1.77 18.90
C ALA A 15 4.62 2.50 17.91
N ARG A 16 5.69 3.14 18.39
CA ARG A 16 6.69 3.82 17.57
C ARG A 16 7.45 2.84 16.68
N GLU A 17 8.01 1.79 17.27
CA GLU A 17 8.79 0.79 16.55
C GLU A 17 7.93 0.04 15.52
N ARG A 18 6.67 -0.28 15.86
CA ARG A 18 5.73 -0.85 14.88
C ARG A 18 5.50 0.07 13.69
N ARG A 19 5.40 1.38 13.92
CA ARG A 19 5.23 2.37 12.85
C ARG A 19 6.46 2.43 11.95
N GLU A 20 7.66 2.41 12.52
CA GLU A 20 8.92 2.39 11.77
C GLU A 20 9.03 1.13 10.89
N ILE A 21 8.71 -0.05 11.44
CA ILE A 21 8.67 -1.31 10.67
C ILE A 21 7.62 -1.25 9.57
N GLN A 22 6.42 -0.72 9.86
CA GLN A 22 5.36 -0.58 8.87
C GLN A 22 5.81 0.30 7.69
N VAL A 23 6.49 1.42 7.96
CA VAL A 23 7.06 2.30 6.92
C VAL A 23 8.08 1.53 6.09
N TYR A 24 9.00 0.81 6.73
CA TYR A 24 10.01 0.01 6.03
C TYR A 24 9.38 -1.06 5.14
N LEU A 25 8.39 -1.81 5.63
CA LEU A 25 7.67 -2.83 4.85
C LEU A 25 6.91 -2.23 3.68
N HIS A 26 6.29 -1.05 3.85
CA HIS A 26 5.68 -0.33 2.74
C HIS A 26 6.72 0.05 1.69
N GLN A 27 7.88 0.55 2.11
CA GLN A 27 8.95 0.91 1.18
C GLN A 27 9.50 -0.31 0.44
N LEU A 28 9.69 -1.43 1.13
CA LEU A 28 10.13 -2.70 0.55
C LEU A 28 9.12 -3.23 -0.50
N LYS A 29 7.82 -3.13 -0.23
CA LYS A 29 6.80 -3.48 -1.24
C LYS A 29 6.91 -2.61 -2.50
N ARG A 30 7.27 -1.33 -2.32
CA ARG A 30 7.42 -0.34 -3.40
C ARG A 30 8.74 -0.46 -4.17
N THR A 31 9.73 -1.21 -3.69
CA THR A 31 10.99 -1.40 -4.43
C THR A 31 10.95 -2.55 -5.43
N THR A 32 9.92 -3.41 -5.37
CA THR A 32 9.79 -4.56 -6.27
C THR A 32 9.61 -4.14 -7.74
N PRO A 33 10.20 -4.87 -8.72
CA PRO A 33 10.04 -4.56 -10.14
C PRO A 33 8.57 -4.54 -10.59
N ALA A 34 7.76 -5.48 -10.08
CA ALA A 34 6.34 -5.55 -10.35
C ALA A 34 5.60 -4.29 -9.90
N TRP A 35 5.88 -3.80 -8.69
CA TRP A 35 5.30 -2.56 -8.20
C TRP A 35 5.73 -1.35 -9.03
N LYS A 36 7.02 -1.26 -9.39
CA LYS A 36 7.52 -0.15 -10.23
C LYS A 36 6.81 -0.09 -11.58
N LYS A 37 6.64 -1.24 -12.24
CA LYS A 37 5.93 -1.34 -13.53
C LYS A 37 4.46 -0.93 -13.40
N ALA A 38 3.75 -1.48 -12.41
CA ALA A 38 2.35 -1.15 -12.17
C ALA A 38 2.14 0.33 -11.82
N THR A 39 3.05 0.90 -11.02
CA THR A 39 3.01 2.32 -10.65
C THR A 39 3.31 3.23 -11.84
N ALA A 40 4.30 2.89 -12.68
CA ALA A 40 4.58 3.66 -13.89
C ALA A 40 3.35 3.72 -14.82
N GLN A 41 2.70 2.58 -15.07
CA GLN A 41 1.47 2.51 -15.86
C GLN A 41 0.34 3.37 -15.26
N LYS A 42 0.19 3.37 -13.93
CA LYS A 42 -0.79 4.23 -13.25
C LYS A 42 -0.45 5.72 -13.41
N ILE A 43 0.82 6.09 -13.25
CA ILE A 43 1.27 7.48 -13.44
C ILE A 43 0.98 7.95 -14.87
N ASP A 44 1.27 7.11 -15.87
CA ASP A 44 1.01 7.45 -17.27
C ASP A 44 -0.49 7.55 -17.57
N ALA A 45 -1.32 6.70 -16.95
CA ALA A 45 -2.76 6.81 -17.02
C ALA A 45 -3.26 8.14 -16.42
N VAL A 46 -2.77 8.53 -15.24
CA VAL A 46 -3.13 9.80 -14.61
C VAL A 46 -2.69 10.99 -15.46
N LYS A 47 -1.47 10.97 -16.01
CA LYS A 47 -0.98 12.01 -16.95
C LYS A 47 -1.84 12.12 -18.20
N ALA A 48 -2.36 11.00 -18.67
CA ALA A 48 -3.29 10.93 -19.81
C ALA A 48 -4.74 11.31 -19.42
N GLY A 49 -4.99 11.83 -18.21
CA GLY A 49 -6.31 12.22 -17.72
C GLY A 49 -7.20 11.05 -17.27
N ARG A 50 -6.68 9.81 -17.25
CA ARG A 50 -7.40 8.63 -16.76
C ARG A 50 -7.16 8.44 -15.27
N PHE A 51 -7.96 9.14 -14.46
CA PHE A 51 -7.99 9.00 -13.01
C PHE A 51 -9.43 8.84 -12.53
N THR A 52 -9.59 8.33 -11.30
CA THR A 52 -10.89 8.28 -10.62
C THR A 52 -10.72 8.96 -9.28
N THR A 53 -11.71 9.74 -8.87
CA THR A 53 -11.67 10.44 -7.58
C THR A 53 -12.39 9.61 -6.51
N ILE A 54 -12.15 9.94 -5.25
CA ILE A 54 -12.80 9.26 -4.12
C ILE A 54 -14.32 9.47 -4.20
N GLU A 55 -14.75 10.68 -4.54
CA GLU A 55 -16.17 11.03 -4.72
C GLU A 55 -16.81 10.21 -5.85
N THR A 56 -16.04 9.95 -6.93
CA THR A 56 -16.49 9.12 -8.04
C THR A 56 -16.72 7.68 -7.58
N LEU A 57 -15.79 7.12 -6.80
CA LEU A 57 -15.90 5.76 -6.26
C LEU A 57 -17.05 5.62 -5.26
N GLU A 58 -17.23 6.59 -4.37
CA GLU A 58 -18.33 6.61 -3.42
C GLU A 58 -19.70 6.69 -4.10
N SER A 59 -19.79 7.44 -5.20
CA SER A 59 -21.03 7.53 -5.99
C SER A 59 -21.40 6.22 -6.70
N LEU A 60 -20.40 5.44 -7.12
CA LEU A 60 -20.60 4.11 -7.70
C LEU A 60 -21.02 3.10 -6.63
N HIS A 61 -20.39 3.13 -5.45
CA HIS A 61 -20.74 2.24 -4.34
C HIS A 61 -22.15 2.49 -3.81
N ARG A 62 -22.61 3.75 -3.77
CA ARG A 62 -24.00 4.09 -3.40
C ARG A 62 -25.06 3.63 -4.41
N ARG A 63 -24.65 3.27 -5.63
CA ARG A 63 -25.55 2.81 -6.71
C ARG A 63 -25.60 1.28 -6.86
N ALA A 64 -24.76 0.56 -6.12
CA ALA A 64 -24.70 -0.91 -6.09
C ALA A 64 -25.40 -1.44 -4.83
#